data_AF-A0A7W3HAM0-F1
#
_entry.id   AF-A0A7W3HAM0-F1
#
_cell.length_a   1.000
_cell.length_b   1.000
_cell.length_c   1.000
_cell.angle_alpha   90.00
_cell.angle_beta   90.00
_cell.angle_gamma   90.00
#
_symmetry.space_group_name_H-M   'P 1'
#
loop_
_entity.id
_entity.type
_entity.pdbx_description
1 polymer ?
#
loop_
_entity_poly.entity_id
_entity_poly.type
_entity_poly.pdbx_seq_one_letter_code
_entity_poly.pdbx_strand_id
1 'polypeptide(L)'
;MLTKDLSITFCGVKFPNPFCLSSSPVGNCFEMCAKAYDTGWGGIVFKTIGFFIANEVSPRFDHLTKEDTGFIGFKNMEQIAEHPLEENLAAIRKLKQHYPDKVLIASIMGENEQQWQELARLVEEAGADMIECNFSCPQMTSHAMGSDVGQSPELVEKYCRAVKRGSSLPMLAKMTPNIGDMCEVALAAKHGGADGIATINTVKSITNIDLKRKIGMPVVNGKSSISGYSGKAVKPIALRFIQQLRSHPELHDFPISGIGGIETWEDAAEFLLLGAATLQVTTGIMQYGYRIVEDMTSGLSHYLADQGFNSLEEMVGLANANIIPAEDLDRSYIVYPHINLEKCVGCGRCYISCYDGGHQAMEWDEQTRTPHCDTEKCVGCLLCGHVCPVACIDLGEVKFKTGEKAHTVTL
;
A
#
# COMPACT_ATOMS: atom_id res chain seq x y z
N MET A 1 -11.58 -21.79 10.36
CA MET A 1 -12.33 -21.95 9.09
C MET A 1 -12.87 -20.58 8.72
N LEU A 2 -12.80 -20.19 7.44
CA LEU A 2 -13.39 -18.93 6.98
C LEU A 2 -14.91 -18.94 7.17
N THR A 3 -15.48 -17.81 7.57
CA THR A 3 -16.94 -17.66 7.80
C THR A 3 -17.67 -17.14 6.56
N LYS A 4 -16.96 -16.44 5.68
CA LYS A 4 -17.41 -15.87 4.40
C LYS A 4 -16.43 -16.20 3.28
N ASP A 5 -16.96 -16.35 2.06
CA ASP A 5 -16.14 -16.45 0.85
C ASP A 5 -15.45 -15.11 0.59
N LEU A 6 -14.15 -15.17 0.28
CA LEU A 6 -13.32 -14.02 -0.04
C LEU A 6 -12.98 -13.94 -1.53
N SER A 7 -13.51 -14.84 -2.35
CA SER A 7 -13.26 -14.81 -3.79
C SER A 7 -13.69 -13.49 -4.41
N ILE A 8 -12.91 -13.02 -5.39
CA ILE A 8 -13.16 -11.75 -6.08
C ILE A 8 -12.74 -11.83 -7.54
N THR A 9 -13.48 -11.20 -8.43
CA THR A 9 -13.11 -11.07 -9.85
C THR A 9 -12.44 -9.73 -10.10
N PHE A 10 -11.23 -9.77 -10.68
CA PHE A 10 -10.43 -8.60 -10.99
C PHE A 10 -9.89 -8.68 -12.41
N CYS A 11 -10.18 -7.65 -13.24
CA CYS A 11 -9.84 -7.62 -14.67
C CYS A 11 -10.27 -8.89 -15.43
N GLY A 12 -11.41 -9.48 -15.07
CA GLY A 12 -11.94 -10.72 -15.66
C GLY A 12 -11.34 -12.03 -15.12
N VAL A 13 -10.37 -11.96 -14.21
CA VAL A 13 -9.73 -13.13 -13.57
C VAL A 13 -10.31 -13.36 -12.19
N LYS A 14 -10.68 -14.59 -11.85
CA LYS A 14 -11.21 -14.95 -10.53
C LYS A 14 -10.08 -15.32 -9.57
N PHE A 15 -9.98 -14.60 -8.46
CA PHE A 15 -9.07 -14.88 -7.36
C PHE A 15 -9.82 -15.59 -6.24
N PRO A 16 -9.23 -16.58 -5.55
CA PRO A 16 -9.87 -17.27 -4.42
C PRO A 16 -9.90 -16.42 -3.14
N ASN A 17 -9.04 -15.40 -3.05
CA ASN A 17 -9.02 -14.35 -2.02
C ASN A 17 -8.24 -13.14 -2.59
N PRO A 18 -8.37 -11.92 -2.04
CA PRO A 18 -7.78 -10.73 -2.66
C PRO A 18 -6.26 -10.64 -2.49
N PHE A 19 -5.62 -11.51 -1.69
CA PHE A 19 -4.23 -11.35 -1.29
C PHE A 19 -3.26 -11.96 -2.30
N CYS A 20 -2.36 -11.12 -2.78
CA CYS A 20 -1.29 -11.46 -3.70
C CYS A 20 0.08 -11.17 -3.10
N LEU A 21 1.08 -11.99 -3.40
CA LEU A 21 2.47 -11.52 -3.25
C LEU A 21 2.68 -10.34 -4.21
N SER A 22 3.36 -9.27 -3.78
CA SER A 22 3.81 -8.25 -4.74
C SER A 22 5.13 -8.65 -5.41
N SER A 23 5.33 -8.19 -6.64
CA SER A 23 6.60 -8.30 -7.36
C SER A 23 7.73 -7.66 -6.57
N SER A 24 8.51 -8.51 -5.90
CA SER A 24 9.50 -8.15 -4.89
C SER A 24 10.35 -9.40 -4.55
N PRO A 25 11.33 -9.31 -3.64
CA PRO A 25 12.15 -10.48 -3.26
C PRO A 25 11.34 -11.67 -2.76
N VAL A 26 10.12 -11.45 -2.25
CA VAL A 26 9.29 -12.50 -1.67
C VAL A 26 8.66 -13.45 -2.71
N GLY A 27 8.86 -13.20 -4.01
CA GLY A 27 8.33 -14.02 -5.11
C GLY A 27 9.32 -14.15 -6.28
N ASN A 28 10.59 -14.43 -5.97
CA ASN A 28 11.70 -14.39 -6.95
C ASN A 28 12.07 -15.76 -7.58
N CYS A 29 11.54 -16.86 -7.09
CA CYS A 29 11.78 -18.19 -7.66
C CYS A 29 10.58 -19.13 -7.45
N PHE A 30 10.66 -20.32 -8.07
CA PHE A 30 9.63 -21.36 -7.97
C PHE A 30 9.33 -21.74 -6.52
N GLU A 31 10.35 -22.03 -5.70
CA GLU A 31 10.19 -22.54 -4.33
C GLU A 31 9.47 -21.55 -3.44
N MET A 32 9.81 -20.26 -3.56
CA MET A 32 9.16 -19.17 -2.83
C MET A 32 7.68 -19.04 -3.22
N CYS A 33 7.40 -19.06 -4.52
CA CYS A 33 6.04 -18.92 -5.02
C CYS A 33 5.17 -20.13 -4.70
N ALA A 34 5.71 -21.35 -4.87
CA ALA A 34 5.03 -22.60 -4.51
C ALA A 34 4.66 -22.61 -3.02
N LYS A 35 5.62 -22.26 -2.14
CA LYS A 35 5.36 -22.18 -0.70
C LYS A 35 4.25 -21.18 -0.37
N ALA A 36 4.20 -20.04 -1.06
CA ALA A 36 3.13 -19.07 -0.86
C ALA A 36 1.75 -19.63 -1.28
N TYR A 37 1.65 -20.30 -2.43
CA TYR A 37 0.40 -20.94 -2.81
C TYR A 37 -0.04 -22.03 -1.83
N ASP A 38 0.88 -22.86 -1.36
CA ASP A 38 0.63 -23.88 -0.33
C ASP A 38 0.15 -23.28 0.99
N THR A 39 0.57 -22.04 1.29
CA THR A 39 0.17 -21.33 2.51
C THR A 39 -1.21 -20.65 2.37
N GLY A 40 -1.76 -20.53 1.15
CA GLY A 40 -3.11 -20.01 0.92
C GLY A 40 -3.19 -18.65 0.22
N TRP A 41 -2.08 -18.13 -0.33
CA TRP A 41 -2.11 -16.90 -1.12
C TRP A 41 -3.02 -17.05 -2.35
N GLY A 42 -3.82 -16.01 -2.62
CA GLY A 42 -4.80 -16.00 -3.70
C GLY A 42 -4.20 -15.75 -5.08
N GLY A 43 -3.12 -14.97 -5.13
CA GLY A 43 -2.33 -14.76 -6.34
C GLY A 43 -0.86 -14.51 -6.03
N ILE A 44 -0.04 -14.50 -7.08
CA ILE A 44 1.37 -14.12 -7.01
C ILE A 44 1.65 -13.14 -8.12
N VAL A 45 2.25 -12.01 -7.79
CA VAL A 45 2.94 -11.19 -8.78
C VAL A 45 4.41 -11.56 -8.74
N PHE A 46 4.84 -12.32 -9.75
CA PHE A 46 6.23 -12.81 -9.87
C PHE A 46 7.19 -11.63 -9.96
N LYS A 47 8.39 -11.74 -9.39
CA LYS A 47 9.40 -10.68 -9.45
C LYS A 47 9.59 -10.19 -10.88
N THR A 48 9.73 -8.88 -11.07
CA THR A 48 9.91 -8.28 -12.40
C THR A 48 11.02 -8.97 -13.17
N ILE A 49 10.73 -9.41 -14.40
CA ILE A 49 11.70 -10.02 -15.30
C ILE A 49 11.94 -9.13 -16.52
N GLY A 50 13.10 -9.28 -17.15
CA GLY A 50 13.49 -8.54 -18.34
C GLY A 50 14.65 -9.22 -19.06
N PHE A 51 15.11 -8.62 -20.16
CA PHE A 51 16.26 -9.13 -20.90
C PHE A 51 17.60 -8.79 -20.25
N PHE A 52 17.66 -7.73 -19.44
CA PHE A 52 18.87 -7.38 -18.71
C PHE A 52 18.95 -8.18 -17.40
N ILE A 53 20.17 -8.56 -17.03
CA ILE A 53 20.44 -9.23 -15.76
C ILE A 53 20.88 -8.16 -14.76
N ALA A 54 20.18 -8.08 -13.63
CA ALA A 54 20.51 -7.15 -12.55
C ALA A 54 21.90 -7.45 -11.96
N ASN A 55 22.67 -6.40 -11.66
CA ASN A 55 23.94 -6.52 -10.95
C ASN A 55 23.82 -5.81 -9.60
N GLU A 56 23.39 -6.58 -8.61
CA GLU A 56 22.99 -6.07 -7.31
C GLU A 56 24.16 -5.56 -6.45
N VAL A 57 23.87 -4.54 -5.65
CA VAL A 57 24.79 -4.04 -4.63
C VAL A 57 24.62 -4.78 -3.31
N SER A 58 25.63 -4.69 -2.43
CA SER A 58 25.55 -5.22 -1.06
C SER A 58 26.33 -4.34 -0.06
N PRO A 59 25.77 -4.02 1.11
CA PRO A 59 24.39 -4.29 1.55
C PRO A 59 23.35 -3.43 0.79
N ARG A 60 22.10 -3.91 0.71
CA ARG A 60 21.04 -3.25 -0.09
C ARG A 60 19.76 -2.91 0.66
N PHE A 61 19.69 -3.22 1.95
CA PHE A 61 18.57 -2.84 2.82
C PHE A 61 19.04 -1.90 3.93
N ASP A 62 18.16 -0.95 4.27
CA ASP A 62 18.20 -0.20 5.52
C ASP A 62 16.76 -0.04 6.04
N HIS A 63 16.60 0.37 7.29
CA HIS A 63 15.30 0.48 7.93
C HIS A 63 15.19 1.74 8.78
N LEU A 64 13.97 2.23 8.96
CA LEU A 64 13.66 3.25 9.95
C LEU A 64 13.12 2.58 11.20
N THR A 65 13.58 2.98 12.38
CA THR A 65 13.10 2.46 13.68
C THR A 65 12.32 3.52 14.45
N LYS A 66 11.48 3.10 15.39
CA LYS A 66 10.81 4.00 16.33
C LYS A 66 10.72 3.34 17.71
N GLU A 67 11.38 3.94 18.70
CA GLU A 67 11.49 3.44 20.08
C GLU A 67 11.65 1.90 20.15
N ASP A 68 10.74 1.20 20.83
CA ASP A 68 10.77 -0.26 21.01
C ASP A 68 10.23 -1.05 19.79
N THR A 69 9.90 -0.36 18.69
CA THR A 69 9.46 -0.97 17.44
C THR A 69 10.67 -1.36 16.60
N GLY A 70 10.79 -2.65 16.27
CA GLY A 70 11.94 -3.20 15.55
C GLY A 70 12.22 -2.51 14.20
N PHE A 71 11.18 -2.13 13.46
CA PHE A 71 11.27 -1.23 12.30
C PHE A 71 9.87 -0.67 11.95
N ILE A 72 9.82 0.43 11.21
CA ILE A 72 8.60 1.05 10.65
C ILE A 72 8.47 0.73 9.16
N GLY A 73 9.61 0.64 8.47
CA GLY A 73 9.68 0.31 7.05
C GLY A 73 11.10 0.07 6.59
N PHE A 74 11.23 -0.43 5.36
CA PHE A 74 12.49 -0.77 4.73
C PHE A 74 12.76 0.11 3.52
N LYS A 75 13.98 0.65 3.45
CA LYS A 75 14.59 1.15 2.22
C LYS A 75 15.34 0.02 1.54
N ASN A 76 15.08 -0.22 0.26
CA ASN A 76 15.76 -1.23 -0.54
C ASN A 76 16.44 -0.62 -1.77
N MET A 77 17.60 -1.18 -2.12
CA MET A 77 18.39 -0.84 -3.31
C MET A 77 18.35 -1.91 -4.40
N GLU A 78 17.32 -2.75 -4.37
CA GLU A 78 17.17 -3.86 -5.31
C GLU A 78 16.62 -3.40 -6.66
N GLN A 79 17.06 -4.08 -7.70
CA GLN A 79 16.62 -3.96 -9.07
C GLN A 79 15.55 -5.05 -9.37
N ILE A 80 15.55 -5.58 -10.59
CA ILE A 80 14.62 -6.64 -11.04
C ILE A 80 15.10 -8.03 -10.60
N ALA A 81 14.53 -9.12 -11.15
CA ALA A 81 14.98 -10.47 -10.86
C ALA A 81 16.48 -10.65 -11.15
N GLU A 82 17.17 -11.40 -10.28
CA GLU A 82 18.60 -11.71 -10.41
C GLU A 82 18.85 -12.87 -11.40
N HIS A 83 17.85 -13.72 -11.63
CA HIS A 83 17.97 -14.86 -12.55
C HIS A 83 17.81 -14.41 -14.01
N PRO A 84 18.45 -15.11 -14.97
CA PRO A 84 18.22 -14.90 -16.40
C PRO A 84 16.75 -15.10 -16.79
N LEU A 85 16.35 -14.47 -17.91
CA LEU A 85 14.97 -14.53 -18.41
C LEU A 85 14.48 -15.98 -18.60
N GLU A 86 15.31 -16.84 -19.19
CA GLU A 86 14.96 -18.24 -19.48
C GLU A 86 14.64 -19.03 -18.21
N GLU A 87 15.39 -18.80 -17.14
CA GLU A 87 15.19 -19.44 -15.85
C GLU A 87 13.88 -18.97 -15.20
N ASN A 88 13.62 -17.67 -15.23
CA ASN A 88 12.35 -17.14 -14.71
C ASN A 88 11.14 -17.66 -15.50
N LEU A 89 11.22 -17.70 -16.84
CA LEU A 89 10.17 -18.27 -17.68
C LEU A 89 9.96 -19.76 -17.40
N ALA A 90 11.03 -20.51 -17.13
CA ALA A 90 10.94 -21.91 -16.71
C ALA A 90 10.25 -22.05 -15.34
N ALA A 91 10.54 -21.14 -14.39
CA ALA A 91 9.86 -21.11 -13.10
C ALA A 91 8.35 -20.81 -13.25
N ILE A 92 7.97 -19.85 -14.09
CA ILE A 92 6.56 -19.53 -14.41
C ILE A 92 5.84 -20.77 -14.98
N ARG A 93 6.43 -21.42 -15.99
CA ARG A 93 5.86 -22.67 -16.57
C ARG A 93 5.68 -23.74 -15.50
N LYS A 94 6.71 -23.95 -14.68
CA LYS A 94 6.69 -24.94 -13.60
C LYS A 94 5.60 -24.62 -12.57
N LEU A 95 5.44 -23.35 -12.18
CA LEU A 95 4.37 -22.92 -11.26
C LEU A 95 3.00 -23.26 -11.83
N LYS A 96 2.72 -22.92 -13.09
CA LYS A 96 1.42 -23.19 -13.71
C LYS A 96 1.16 -24.69 -13.94
N GLN A 97 2.20 -25.49 -14.13
CA GLN A 97 2.06 -26.95 -14.18
C GLN A 97 1.67 -27.55 -12.82
N HIS A 98 2.21 -27.02 -11.70
CA HIS A 98 1.93 -27.54 -10.36
C HIS A 98 0.69 -26.91 -9.71
N TYR A 99 0.34 -25.68 -10.11
CA TYR A 99 -0.77 -24.89 -9.57
C TYR A 99 -1.63 -24.30 -10.70
N PRO A 100 -2.30 -25.13 -11.52
CA PRO A 100 -3.03 -24.69 -12.70
C PRO A 100 -4.15 -23.68 -12.38
N ASP A 101 -4.82 -23.87 -11.24
CA ASP A 101 -5.96 -23.06 -10.80
C ASP A 101 -5.58 -21.81 -9.99
N LYS A 102 -4.28 -21.59 -9.75
CA LYS A 102 -3.79 -20.41 -9.03
C LYS A 102 -3.42 -19.29 -9.99
N VAL A 103 -3.75 -18.06 -9.59
CA VAL A 103 -3.48 -16.86 -10.39
C VAL A 103 -2.01 -16.46 -10.28
N LEU A 104 -1.34 -16.37 -11.41
CA LEU A 104 0.04 -15.93 -11.54
C LEU A 104 0.12 -14.72 -12.48
N ILE A 105 0.52 -13.59 -11.92
CA ILE A 105 0.77 -12.33 -12.64
C ILE A 105 2.28 -12.23 -12.91
N ALA A 106 2.67 -12.14 -14.17
CA ALA A 106 4.08 -11.94 -14.53
C ALA A 106 4.40 -10.44 -14.53
N SER A 107 5.25 -9.99 -13.62
CA SER A 107 5.78 -8.63 -13.68
C SER A 107 6.89 -8.55 -14.72
N ILE A 108 6.83 -7.59 -15.64
CA ILE A 108 7.83 -7.43 -16.72
C ILE A 108 8.35 -6.00 -16.80
N MET A 109 9.57 -5.85 -17.33
CA MET A 109 10.16 -4.56 -17.66
C MET A 109 11.08 -4.66 -18.87
N GLY A 110 10.79 -3.86 -19.90
CA GLY A 110 11.60 -3.70 -21.10
C GLY A 110 12.21 -2.30 -21.23
N GLU A 111 13.27 -2.19 -22.03
CA GLU A 111 13.96 -0.92 -22.33
C GLU A 111 13.32 -0.14 -23.50
N ASN A 112 12.59 -0.84 -24.36
CA ASN A 112 11.98 -0.31 -25.57
C ASN A 112 10.74 -1.12 -25.96
N GLU A 113 9.96 -0.62 -26.93
CA GLU A 113 8.70 -1.25 -27.34
C GLU A 113 8.87 -2.70 -27.80
N GLN A 114 9.95 -3.01 -28.52
CA GLN A 114 10.21 -4.37 -29.00
C GLN A 114 10.41 -5.33 -27.82
N GLN A 115 11.17 -4.92 -26.80
CA GLN A 115 11.37 -5.73 -25.61
C GLN A 115 10.08 -5.88 -24.80
N TRP A 116 9.29 -4.82 -24.61
CA TRP A 116 7.99 -4.91 -23.93
C TRP A 116 7.03 -5.87 -24.63
N GLN A 117 6.92 -5.75 -25.95
CA GLN A 117 6.09 -6.63 -26.77
C GLN A 117 6.55 -8.09 -26.69
N GLU A 118 7.85 -8.33 -26.78
CA GLU A 118 8.39 -9.70 -26.72
C GLU A 118 8.28 -10.32 -25.33
N LEU A 119 8.57 -9.57 -24.26
CA LEU A 119 8.38 -10.05 -22.89
C LEU A 119 6.92 -10.45 -22.64
N ALA A 120 5.97 -9.63 -23.11
CA ALA A 120 4.54 -9.91 -23.00
C ALA A 120 4.18 -11.24 -23.66
N ARG A 121 4.65 -11.48 -24.89
CA ARG A 121 4.47 -12.74 -25.61
C ARG A 121 5.06 -13.92 -24.83
N LEU A 122 6.29 -13.77 -24.36
CA LEU A 122 7.02 -14.85 -23.67
C LEU A 122 6.38 -15.26 -22.36
N VAL A 123 5.85 -14.32 -21.56
CA VAL A 123 5.19 -14.65 -20.29
C VAL A 123 3.80 -15.25 -20.49
N GLU A 124 3.07 -14.84 -21.54
CA GLU A 124 1.83 -15.50 -21.94
C GLU A 124 2.10 -16.95 -22.38
N GLU A 125 3.12 -17.18 -23.21
CA GLU A 125 3.54 -18.54 -23.61
C GLU A 125 4.07 -19.38 -22.44
N ALA A 126 4.59 -18.73 -21.40
CA ALA A 126 4.97 -19.41 -20.17
C ALA A 126 3.76 -19.79 -19.29
N GLY A 127 2.57 -19.26 -19.59
CA GLY A 127 1.31 -19.60 -18.93
C GLY A 127 0.86 -18.59 -17.86
N ALA A 128 1.43 -17.38 -17.81
CA ALA A 128 0.92 -16.35 -16.91
C ALA A 128 -0.56 -16.06 -17.18
N ASP A 129 -1.32 -15.73 -16.13
CA ASP A 129 -2.75 -15.41 -16.24
C ASP A 129 -2.97 -13.90 -16.47
N MET A 130 -2.01 -13.07 -16.04
CA MET A 130 -2.02 -11.62 -16.18
C MET A 130 -0.59 -11.08 -16.30
N ILE A 131 -0.46 -9.83 -16.74
CA ILE A 131 0.81 -9.10 -16.81
C ILE A 131 0.78 -7.89 -15.88
N GLU A 132 1.88 -7.63 -15.16
CA GLU A 132 2.10 -6.36 -14.45
C GLU A 132 3.28 -5.61 -15.08
N CYS A 133 3.01 -4.46 -15.69
CA CYS A 133 4.02 -3.60 -16.28
C CYS A 133 4.67 -2.74 -15.19
N ASN A 134 5.94 -3.03 -14.87
CA ASN A 134 6.67 -2.26 -13.87
C ASN A 134 7.22 -0.96 -14.48
N PHE A 135 6.43 0.11 -14.46
CA PHE A 135 6.86 1.46 -14.87
C PHE A 135 7.54 2.24 -13.73
N SER A 136 7.89 1.59 -12.63
CA SER A 136 8.02 2.28 -11.34
C SER A 136 9.29 1.94 -10.56
N CYS A 137 10.20 1.13 -11.12
CA CYS A 137 11.45 0.76 -10.43
C CYS A 137 12.30 2.02 -10.15
N PRO A 138 12.51 2.40 -8.87
CA PRO A 138 13.25 3.62 -8.53
C PRO A 138 14.77 3.51 -8.71
N GLN A 139 15.30 2.29 -8.90
CA GLN A 139 16.73 2.02 -9.07
C GLN A 139 17.22 2.04 -10.52
N MET A 140 16.31 1.98 -11.48
CA MET A 140 16.65 2.06 -12.90
C MET A 140 16.55 3.52 -13.33
N THR A 141 17.69 4.17 -13.54
CA THR A 141 17.79 5.63 -13.79
C THR A 141 18.36 6.00 -15.16
N SER A 142 18.35 5.08 -16.14
CA SER A 142 18.44 5.54 -17.53
C SER A 142 17.15 6.28 -17.88
N HIS A 143 17.21 7.41 -18.59
CA HIS A 143 16.06 8.26 -18.97
C HIS A 143 14.92 7.55 -19.73
N ALA A 144 15.06 6.24 -20.02
CA ALA A 144 14.11 5.39 -20.71
C ALA A 144 13.59 4.20 -19.88
N MET A 145 13.88 4.10 -18.57
CA MET A 145 13.50 2.96 -17.72
C MET A 145 12.99 3.36 -16.32
N GLY A 146 12.33 2.41 -15.65
CA GLY A 146 11.97 2.53 -14.24
C GLY A 146 11.04 3.69 -13.94
N SER A 147 11.16 4.28 -12.74
CA SER A 147 10.26 5.33 -12.24
C SER A 147 10.19 6.59 -13.10
N ASP A 148 11.15 6.82 -14.01
CA ASP A 148 11.12 7.95 -14.93
C ASP A 148 10.09 7.71 -16.05
N VAL A 149 9.90 6.45 -16.46
CA VAL A 149 8.81 6.03 -17.35
C VAL A 149 7.45 6.27 -16.67
N GLY A 150 7.29 5.83 -15.42
CA GLY A 150 6.02 5.95 -14.69
C GLY A 150 5.60 7.37 -14.35
N GLN A 151 6.45 8.37 -14.59
CA GLN A 151 6.13 9.79 -14.48
C GLN A 151 5.81 10.44 -15.84
N SER A 152 5.96 9.71 -16.94
CA SER A 152 5.69 10.20 -18.30
C SER A 152 4.43 9.55 -18.87
N PRO A 153 3.32 10.30 -19.00
CA PRO A 153 2.10 9.81 -19.63
C PRO A 153 2.36 9.21 -21.02
N GLU A 154 3.17 9.89 -21.85
CA GLU A 154 3.51 9.42 -23.20
C GLU A 154 4.19 8.05 -23.19
N LEU A 155 5.20 7.86 -22.33
CA LEU A 155 5.92 6.59 -22.26
C LEU A 155 5.05 5.46 -21.69
N VAL A 156 4.23 5.76 -20.67
CA VAL A 156 3.28 4.80 -20.10
C VAL A 156 2.29 4.32 -21.15
N GLU A 157 1.66 5.24 -21.90
CA GLU A 157 0.72 4.88 -22.97
C GLU A 157 1.41 4.06 -24.06
N LYS A 158 2.59 4.50 -24.50
CA LYS A 158 3.41 3.84 -25.52
C LYS A 158 3.73 2.39 -25.15
N TYR A 159 4.23 2.15 -23.94
CA TYR A 159 4.62 0.81 -23.51
C TYR A 159 3.43 -0.09 -23.17
N CYS A 160 2.33 0.47 -22.64
CA CYS A 160 1.07 -0.26 -22.54
C CYS A 160 0.60 -0.78 -23.91
N ARG A 161 0.64 0.06 -24.95
CA ARG A 161 0.31 -0.37 -26.32
C ARG A 161 1.25 -1.45 -26.82
N ALA A 162 2.55 -1.35 -26.52
CA ALA A 162 3.52 -2.37 -26.91
C ALA A 162 3.21 -3.73 -26.28
N VAL A 163 2.87 -3.76 -24.99
CA VAL A 163 2.47 -4.99 -24.30
C VAL A 163 1.19 -5.57 -24.89
N LYS A 164 0.16 -4.75 -25.15
CA LYS A 164 -1.09 -5.24 -25.79
C LYS A 164 -0.91 -5.74 -27.22
N ARG A 165 0.16 -5.33 -27.93
CA ARG A 165 0.52 -5.94 -29.23
C ARG A 165 1.18 -7.32 -29.08
N GLY A 166 1.82 -7.56 -27.95
CA GLY A 166 2.56 -8.80 -27.67
C GLY A 166 1.74 -9.86 -26.95
N SER A 167 0.67 -9.45 -26.27
CA SER A 167 -0.13 -10.35 -25.44
C SER A 167 -1.62 -9.99 -25.44
N SER A 168 -2.45 -11.02 -25.26
CA SER A 168 -3.90 -10.90 -25.05
C SER A 168 -4.31 -10.87 -23.58
N LEU A 169 -3.38 -11.13 -22.66
CA LEU A 169 -3.64 -11.20 -21.22
C LEU A 169 -4.10 -9.86 -20.64
N PRO A 170 -4.91 -9.88 -19.57
CA PRO A 170 -5.18 -8.69 -18.77
C PRO A 170 -3.87 -8.08 -18.24
N MET A 171 -3.73 -6.77 -18.36
CA MET A 171 -2.51 -6.04 -18.04
C MET A 171 -2.76 -4.97 -16.98
N LEU A 172 -1.91 -4.96 -15.94
CA LEU A 172 -1.85 -3.91 -14.93
C LEU A 172 -0.68 -2.97 -15.22
N ALA A 173 -0.91 -1.67 -15.09
CA ALA A 173 0.18 -0.69 -15.01
C ALA A 173 0.57 -0.46 -13.54
N LYS A 174 1.79 -0.83 -13.13
CA LYS A 174 2.27 -0.59 -11.76
C LYS A 174 2.83 0.81 -11.61
N MET A 175 2.19 1.62 -10.78
CA MET A 175 2.41 3.07 -10.69
C MET A 175 3.37 3.49 -9.57
N THR A 176 4.09 4.58 -9.83
CA THR A 176 5.09 5.14 -8.92
C THR A 176 4.43 6.21 -8.07
N PRO A 177 4.63 6.22 -6.74
CA PRO A 177 4.13 7.29 -5.89
C PRO A 177 4.99 8.56 -5.96
N ASN A 178 6.08 8.54 -6.75
CA ASN A 178 7.05 9.62 -6.84
C ASN A 178 6.59 10.71 -7.83
N ILE A 179 5.32 11.11 -7.70
CA ILE A 179 4.63 12.11 -8.52
C ILE A 179 3.57 12.81 -7.66
N GLY A 180 3.25 14.07 -7.94
CA GLY A 180 2.19 14.78 -7.21
C GLY A 180 0.80 14.24 -7.53
N ASP A 181 0.51 14.07 -8.81
CA ASP A 181 -0.76 13.56 -9.32
C ASP A 181 -0.55 12.30 -10.16
N MET A 182 -1.17 11.18 -9.75
CA MET A 182 -1.10 9.90 -10.47
C MET A 182 -2.18 9.77 -11.55
N CYS A 183 -3.23 10.60 -11.52
CA CYS A 183 -4.36 10.46 -12.42
C CYS A 183 -3.95 10.60 -13.89
N GLU A 184 -3.06 11.54 -14.22
CA GLU A 184 -2.60 11.74 -15.61
C GLU A 184 -1.91 10.50 -16.20
N VAL A 185 -1.01 9.86 -15.43
CA VAL A 185 -0.32 8.65 -15.87
C VAL A 185 -1.23 7.42 -15.85
N ALA A 186 -2.21 7.37 -14.94
CA ALA A 186 -3.23 6.32 -14.92
C ALA A 186 -4.18 6.39 -16.12
N LEU A 187 -4.58 7.59 -16.54
CA LEU A 187 -5.33 7.80 -17.79
C LEU A 187 -4.52 7.34 -19.00
N ALA A 188 -3.23 7.71 -19.06
CA ALA A 188 -2.36 7.28 -20.14
C ALA A 188 -2.19 5.74 -20.20
N ALA A 189 -2.06 5.08 -19.04
CA ALA A 189 -2.09 3.62 -18.97
C ALA A 189 -3.41 3.05 -19.53
N LYS A 190 -4.55 3.61 -19.12
CA LYS A 190 -5.87 3.21 -19.62
C LYS A 190 -5.99 3.40 -21.14
N HIS A 191 -5.58 4.56 -21.68
CA HIS A 191 -5.53 4.83 -23.13
C HIS A 191 -4.57 3.92 -23.88
N GLY A 192 -3.51 3.48 -23.20
CA GLY A 192 -2.57 2.49 -23.72
C GLY A 192 -3.12 1.06 -23.72
N GLY A 193 -4.29 0.83 -23.12
CA GLY A 193 -4.96 -0.47 -23.08
C GLY A 193 -4.71 -1.27 -21.80
N ALA A 194 -4.23 -0.64 -20.71
CA ALA A 194 -4.23 -1.30 -19.41
C ALA A 194 -5.66 -1.65 -18.98
N ASP A 195 -5.83 -2.82 -18.38
CA ASP A 195 -7.11 -3.30 -17.85
C ASP A 195 -7.30 -2.89 -16.38
N GLY A 196 -6.22 -2.48 -15.72
CA GLY A 196 -6.24 -1.90 -14.38
C GLY A 196 -4.89 -1.31 -14.00
N ILE A 197 -4.78 -0.88 -12.74
CA ILE A 197 -3.55 -0.34 -12.16
C ILE A 197 -3.17 -1.09 -10.90
N ALA A 198 -1.86 -1.20 -10.66
CA ALA A 198 -1.29 -1.67 -9.43
C ALA A 198 -0.63 -0.48 -8.71
N THR A 199 -1.08 -0.12 -7.52
CA THR A 199 -0.64 1.12 -6.87
C THR A 199 -0.51 0.97 -5.35
N ILE A 200 0.59 1.37 -4.71
CA ILE A 200 1.78 2.07 -5.24
C ILE A 200 3.03 1.19 -5.24
N ASN A 201 4.03 1.55 -6.05
CA ASN A 201 5.41 1.11 -5.84
C ASN A 201 6.04 1.85 -4.64
N THR A 202 7.32 1.64 -4.38
CA THR A 202 8.04 2.26 -3.25
C THR A 202 8.25 3.77 -3.40
N VAL A 203 8.31 4.46 -2.26
CA VAL A 203 8.53 5.92 -2.18
C VAL A 203 10.03 6.21 -2.12
N LYS A 204 10.56 7.08 -2.99
CA LYS A 204 11.98 7.47 -2.99
C LYS A 204 12.34 8.18 -1.67
N SER A 205 13.33 7.67 -0.96
CA SER A 205 13.77 8.21 0.33
C SER A 205 15.25 7.96 0.65
N ILE A 206 15.69 8.64 1.71
CA ILE A 206 16.86 8.28 2.53
C ILE A 206 16.33 8.00 3.93
N THR A 207 16.66 6.84 4.49
CA THR A 207 16.20 6.41 5.83
C THR A 207 17.04 7.01 6.95
N ASN A 208 18.37 6.81 6.90
CA ASN A 208 19.30 7.27 7.92
C ASN A 208 20.58 7.85 7.31
N ILE A 209 21.34 8.58 8.13
CA ILE A 209 22.68 9.08 7.80
C ILE A 209 23.69 8.49 8.80
N ASP A 210 24.77 7.89 8.29
CA ASP A 210 25.96 7.63 9.10
C ASP A 210 26.59 8.97 9.50
N LEU A 211 26.42 9.38 10.76
CA LEU A 211 26.87 10.68 11.26
C LEU A 211 28.40 10.84 11.24
N LYS A 212 29.16 9.75 11.36
CA LYS A 212 30.62 9.80 11.31
C LYS A 212 31.09 10.05 9.89
N ARG A 213 30.53 9.31 8.93
CA ARG A 213 30.95 9.34 7.52
C ARG A 213 30.23 10.41 6.70
N LYS A 214 29.10 10.94 7.17
CA LYS A 214 28.18 11.85 6.44
C LYS A 214 27.64 11.23 5.15
N ILE A 215 27.21 9.97 5.23
CA ILE A 215 26.73 9.18 4.07
C ILE A 215 25.36 8.61 4.42
N GLY A 216 24.44 8.57 3.45
CA GLY A 216 23.16 7.89 3.61
C GLY A 216 23.31 6.38 3.86
N MET A 217 22.32 5.78 4.49
CA MET A 217 22.26 4.35 4.73
C MET A 217 21.41 3.61 3.66
N PRO A 218 21.74 2.35 3.34
CA PRO A 218 22.96 1.68 3.76
C PRO A 218 24.16 2.16 2.93
N VAL A 219 25.37 1.97 3.47
CA VAL A 219 26.63 2.38 2.80
C VAL A 219 27.14 1.25 1.92
N VAL A 220 27.30 1.54 0.63
CA VAL A 220 27.92 0.66 -0.37
C VAL A 220 29.22 1.32 -0.84
N ASN A 221 30.36 0.69 -0.52
CA ASN A 221 31.69 1.16 -0.89
C ASN A 221 31.91 2.68 -0.65
N GLY A 222 31.51 3.18 0.53
CA GLY A 222 31.67 4.60 0.89
C GLY A 222 30.69 5.56 0.20
N LYS A 223 29.60 5.05 -0.39
CA LYS A 223 28.52 5.83 -1.03
C LYS A 223 27.15 5.29 -0.64
N SER A 224 26.10 6.00 -1.03
CA SER A 224 24.71 5.55 -0.93
C SER A 224 23.86 6.26 -2.00
N SER A 225 22.60 5.89 -2.11
CA SER A 225 21.66 6.43 -3.10
C SER A 225 20.28 6.69 -2.47
N ILE A 226 19.53 7.62 -3.07
CA ILE A 226 18.07 7.73 -2.87
C ILE A 226 17.44 6.47 -3.43
N SER A 227 16.51 5.85 -2.70
CA SER A 227 16.01 4.50 -3.03
C SER A 227 14.61 4.25 -2.51
N GLY A 228 14.03 3.11 -2.87
CA GLY A 228 12.63 2.80 -2.57
C GLY A 228 12.37 2.46 -1.10
N TYR A 229 11.44 3.15 -0.47
CA TYR A 229 10.92 2.89 0.88
C TYR A 229 9.57 2.19 0.84
N SER A 230 9.39 1.24 1.75
CA SER A 230 8.24 0.34 1.88
C SER A 230 7.89 0.13 3.35
N GLY A 231 6.75 -0.53 3.63
CA GLY A 231 6.29 -0.85 4.99
C GLY A 231 5.19 0.06 5.50
N LYS A 232 4.84 -0.08 6.78
CA LYS A 232 3.67 0.57 7.40
C LYS A 232 3.58 2.07 7.16
N ALA A 233 4.71 2.78 7.19
CA ALA A 233 4.75 4.23 6.96
C ALA A 233 4.32 4.66 5.54
N VAL A 234 4.28 3.74 4.56
CA VAL A 234 3.84 4.04 3.19
C VAL A 234 2.32 3.92 3.03
N LYS A 235 1.62 3.21 3.94
CA LYS A 235 0.17 2.98 3.87
C LYS A 235 -0.65 4.26 3.65
N PRO A 236 -0.48 5.35 4.44
CA PRO A 236 -1.27 6.56 4.23
C PRO A 236 -1.09 7.19 2.84
N ILE A 237 0.11 7.07 2.26
CA ILE A 237 0.41 7.58 0.91
C ILE A 237 -0.31 6.72 -0.13
N ALA A 238 -0.28 5.40 0.02
CA ALA A 238 -0.97 4.46 -0.86
C ALA A 238 -2.50 4.70 -0.85
N LEU A 239 -3.10 4.80 0.33
CA LEU A 239 -4.53 5.07 0.51
C LEU A 239 -4.94 6.39 -0.16
N ARG A 240 -4.14 7.46 0.01
CA ARG A 240 -4.37 8.74 -0.64
C ARG A 240 -4.39 8.63 -2.18
N PHE A 241 -3.48 7.89 -2.78
CA PHE A 241 -3.48 7.70 -4.24
C PHE A 241 -4.70 6.91 -4.72
N ILE A 242 -5.10 5.86 -4.01
CA ILE A 242 -6.31 5.10 -4.35
C ILE A 242 -7.54 5.99 -4.30
N GLN A 243 -7.70 6.77 -3.23
CA GLN A 243 -8.81 7.71 -3.09
C GLN A 243 -8.79 8.79 -4.20
N GLN A 244 -7.62 9.30 -4.56
CA GLN A 244 -7.46 10.25 -5.66
C GLN A 244 -7.94 9.65 -6.99
N LEU A 245 -7.54 8.41 -7.29
CA LEU A 245 -7.94 7.70 -8.50
C LEU A 245 -9.45 7.44 -8.52
N ARG A 246 -10.03 7.08 -7.39
CA ARG A 246 -11.49 6.89 -7.26
C ARG A 246 -12.27 8.18 -7.39
N SER A 247 -11.71 9.31 -6.98
CA SER A 247 -12.35 10.62 -7.13
C SER A 247 -12.29 11.16 -8.55
N HIS A 248 -11.44 10.59 -9.41
CA HIS A 248 -11.29 11.06 -10.79
C HIS A 248 -12.41 10.50 -11.68
N PRO A 249 -13.18 11.33 -12.42
CA PRO A 249 -14.37 10.90 -13.17
C PRO A 249 -14.15 9.74 -14.14
N GLU A 250 -12.99 9.71 -14.81
CA GLU A 250 -12.67 8.68 -15.81
C GLU A 250 -11.98 7.44 -15.22
N LEU A 251 -11.54 7.50 -13.96
CA LEU A 251 -10.83 6.41 -13.28
C LEU A 251 -11.63 5.83 -12.11
N HIS A 252 -12.77 6.44 -11.77
CA HIS A 252 -13.65 6.02 -10.67
C HIS A 252 -13.93 4.52 -10.65
N ASP A 253 -14.14 3.90 -11.81
CA ASP A 253 -14.42 2.46 -11.94
C ASP A 253 -13.22 1.64 -12.44
N PHE A 254 -12.06 2.27 -12.66
CA PHE A 254 -10.92 1.56 -13.21
C PHE A 254 -10.36 0.56 -12.18
N PRO A 255 -10.10 -0.71 -12.52
CA PRO A 255 -9.69 -1.71 -11.54
C PRO A 255 -8.36 -1.35 -10.86
N ILE A 256 -8.30 -1.48 -9.52
CA ILE A 256 -7.11 -1.19 -8.70
C ILE A 256 -6.67 -2.43 -7.93
N SER A 257 -5.40 -2.79 -8.06
CA SER A 257 -4.67 -3.64 -7.11
C SER A 257 -3.90 -2.76 -6.13
N GLY A 258 -4.31 -2.76 -4.86
CA GLY A 258 -3.73 -1.93 -3.79
C GLY A 258 -2.43 -2.50 -3.23
N ILE A 259 -1.45 -1.65 -2.94
CA ILE A 259 -0.11 -2.02 -2.46
C ILE A 259 0.44 -0.92 -1.56
N GLY A 260 0.97 -1.30 -0.38
CA GLY A 260 1.77 -0.40 0.47
C GLY A 260 1.42 -0.50 1.95
N GLY A 261 2.30 -1.13 2.74
CA GLY A 261 2.17 -1.14 4.21
C GLY A 261 1.01 -1.96 4.77
N ILE A 262 0.52 -2.95 4.01
CA ILE A 262 -0.48 -3.92 4.46
C ILE A 262 0.20 -4.99 5.31
N GLU A 263 -0.19 -5.07 6.58
CA GLU A 263 0.34 -6.02 7.56
C GLU A 263 -0.77 -6.76 8.32
N THR A 264 -2.02 -6.27 8.29
CA THR A 264 -3.16 -6.89 8.99
C THR A 264 -4.42 -6.96 8.12
N TRP A 265 -5.47 -7.62 8.62
CA TRP A 265 -6.77 -7.66 7.95
C TRP A 265 -7.47 -6.29 7.96
N GLU A 266 -7.26 -5.46 8.99
CA GLU A 266 -7.77 -4.09 9.06
C GLU A 266 -7.14 -3.23 7.97
N ASP A 267 -5.83 -3.34 7.77
CA ASP A 267 -5.15 -2.68 6.65
C ASP A 267 -5.78 -3.11 5.33
N ALA A 268 -6.01 -4.41 5.15
CA ALA A 268 -6.63 -4.95 3.95
C ALA A 268 -8.04 -4.38 3.72
N ALA A 269 -8.88 -4.35 4.77
CA ALA A 269 -10.23 -3.80 4.72
C ALA A 269 -10.22 -2.32 4.33
N GLU A 270 -9.30 -1.51 4.85
CA GLU A 270 -9.17 -0.10 4.46
C GLU A 270 -8.86 0.09 2.98
N PHE A 271 -7.95 -0.70 2.41
CA PHE A 271 -7.65 -0.65 0.98
C PHE A 271 -8.87 -1.06 0.13
N LEU A 272 -9.60 -2.10 0.54
CA LEU A 272 -10.82 -2.55 -0.13
C LEU A 272 -11.92 -1.49 -0.06
N LEU A 273 -12.17 -0.92 1.13
CA LEU A 273 -13.15 0.15 1.34
C LEU A 273 -12.84 1.41 0.53
N LEU A 274 -11.56 1.71 0.29
CA LEU A 274 -11.17 2.78 -0.63
C LEU A 274 -11.25 2.38 -2.10
N GLY A 275 -11.46 1.11 -2.41
CA GLY A 275 -11.78 0.65 -3.76
C GLY A 275 -10.70 -0.21 -4.41
N ALA A 276 -9.66 -0.68 -3.73
CA ALA A 276 -8.86 -1.78 -4.26
C ALA A 276 -9.71 -3.06 -4.36
N ALA A 277 -9.41 -3.94 -5.32
CA ALA A 277 -10.08 -5.25 -5.47
C ALA A 277 -9.12 -6.41 -5.13
N THR A 278 -7.85 -6.28 -5.50
CA THR A 278 -6.77 -7.17 -5.06
C THR A 278 -5.74 -6.39 -4.26
N LEU A 279 -4.98 -7.07 -3.42
CA LEU A 279 -4.04 -6.49 -2.47
C LEU A 279 -2.68 -7.17 -2.61
N GLN A 280 -1.62 -6.42 -2.87
CA GLN A 280 -0.27 -6.97 -2.94
C GLN A 280 0.53 -6.65 -1.68
N VAL A 281 1.22 -7.65 -1.15
CA VAL A 281 1.96 -7.57 0.11
C VAL A 281 3.43 -7.91 -0.11
N THR A 282 4.32 -7.19 0.59
CA THR A 282 5.78 -7.42 0.57
C THR A 282 6.36 -7.34 1.97
N THR A 283 6.34 -6.15 2.58
CA THR A 283 7.03 -5.88 3.86
C THR A 283 6.47 -6.71 5.00
N GLY A 284 5.14 -6.91 5.06
CA GLY A 284 4.52 -7.81 6.03
C GLY A 284 5.04 -9.25 5.90
N ILE A 285 5.27 -9.75 4.68
CA ILE A 285 5.87 -11.09 4.48
C ILE A 285 7.33 -11.12 4.92
N MET A 286 8.10 -10.07 4.65
CA MET A 286 9.50 -9.98 5.09
C MET A 286 9.64 -10.07 6.61
N GLN A 287 8.63 -9.60 7.35
CA GLN A 287 8.60 -9.65 8.81
C GLN A 287 8.00 -10.95 9.38
N TYR A 288 6.83 -11.34 8.88
CA TYR A 288 6.00 -12.38 9.50
C TYR A 288 5.99 -13.70 8.70
N GLY A 289 6.60 -13.72 7.52
CA GLY A 289 6.58 -14.85 6.59
C GLY A 289 5.24 -15.01 5.86
N TYR A 290 5.14 -16.01 4.99
CA TYR A 290 3.95 -16.22 4.15
C TYR A 290 2.67 -16.52 4.93
N ARG A 291 2.78 -17.02 6.16
CA ARG A 291 1.63 -17.39 7.00
C ARG A 291 0.79 -16.21 7.47
N ILE A 292 1.29 -14.98 7.33
CA ILE A 292 0.50 -13.76 7.57
C ILE A 292 -0.82 -13.74 6.79
N VAL A 293 -0.90 -14.42 5.65
CA VAL A 293 -2.14 -14.54 4.87
C VAL A 293 -3.24 -15.31 5.60
N GLU A 294 -2.90 -16.24 6.50
CA GLU A 294 -3.87 -16.98 7.32
C GLU A 294 -4.64 -16.01 8.22
N ASP A 295 -3.92 -15.12 8.92
CA ASP A 295 -4.50 -14.12 9.80
C ASP A 295 -5.27 -13.05 9.01
N MET A 296 -4.71 -12.58 7.89
CA MET A 296 -5.36 -11.58 7.04
C MET A 296 -6.68 -12.10 6.43
N THR A 297 -6.69 -13.34 5.92
CA THR A 297 -7.90 -13.95 5.36
C THR A 297 -8.92 -14.28 6.45
N SER A 298 -8.49 -14.81 7.59
CA SER A 298 -9.40 -15.10 8.70
C SER A 298 -10.06 -13.83 9.22
N GLY A 299 -9.28 -12.80 9.55
CA GLY A 299 -9.79 -11.54 10.08
C GLY A 299 -10.73 -10.82 9.10
N LEU A 300 -10.36 -10.78 7.81
CA LEU A 300 -11.21 -10.16 6.79
C LEU A 300 -12.54 -10.92 6.61
N SER A 301 -12.51 -12.25 6.62
CA SER A 301 -13.71 -13.09 6.50
C SER A 301 -14.68 -12.86 7.67
N HIS A 302 -14.16 -12.75 8.90
CA HIS A 302 -14.96 -12.40 10.08
C HIS A 302 -15.51 -10.98 10.01
N TYR A 303 -14.69 -10.02 9.60
CA TYR A 303 -15.13 -8.64 9.40
C TYR A 303 -16.30 -8.56 8.41
N LEU A 304 -16.25 -9.27 7.26
CA LEU A 304 -17.38 -9.33 6.32
C LEU A 304 -18.65 -9.86 6.98
N ALA A 305 -18.54 -10.90 7.81
CA ALA A 305 -19.68 -11.46 8.52
C ALA A 305 -20.29 -10.47 9.52
N ASP A 306 -19.44 -9.79 10.29
CA ASP A 306 -19.86 -8.84 11.31
C ASP A 306 -20.50 -7.59 10.71
N GLN A 307 -20.02 -7.15 9.54
CA GLN A 307 -20.62 -6.05 8.79
C GLN A 307 -21.85 -6.45 7.96
N GLY A 308 -22.18 -7.74 7.90
CA GLY A 308 -23.34 -8.25 7.16
C GLY A 308 -23.17 -8.29 5.63
N PHE A 309 -21.94 -8.20 5.12
CA PHE A 309 -21.67 -8.34 3.69
C PHE A 309 -21.83 -9.79 3.20
N ASN A 310 -22.37 -9.96 2.00
CA ASN A 310 -22.51 -11.28 1.35
C ASN A 310 -21.30 -11.65 0.50
N SER A 311 -20.60 -10.66 -0.06
CA SER A 311 -19.40 -10.85 -0.84
C SER A 311 -18.39 -9.72 -0.61
N LEU A 312 -17.16 -9.92 -1.06
CA LEU A 312 -16.11 -8.90 -0.96
C LEU A 312 -16.42 -7.67 -1.82
N GLU A 313 -17.07 -7.86 -2.97
CA GLU A 313 -17.42 -6.78 -3.90
C GLU A 313 -18.36 -5.75 -3.29
N GLU A 314 -19.26 -6.16 -2.37
CA GLU A 314 -20.22 -5.24 -1.74
C GLU A 314 -19.52 -4.15 -0.90
N MET A 315 -18.33 -4.42 -0.36
CA MET A 315 -17.60 -3.43 0.43
C MET A 315 -16.62 -2.57 -0.38
N VAL A 316 -16.30 -2.96 -1.61
CA VAL A 316 -15.26 -2.28 -2.40
C VAL A 316 -15.69 -0.84 -2.71
N GLY A 317 -14.90 0.13 -2.24
CA GLY A 317 -15.09 1.54 -2.55
C GLY A 317 -16.12 2.29 -1.70
N LEU A 318 -16.79 1.64 -0.73
CA LEU A 318 -17.84 2.27 0.09
C LEU A 318 -17.37 3.49 0.87
N ALA A 319 -16.09 3.59 1.22
CA ALA A 319 -15.57 4.74 1.97
C ALA A 319 -15.48 6.02 1.13
N ASN A 320 -15.42 5.93 -0.21
CA ASN A 320 -15.16 7.10 -1.06
C ASN A 320 -16.25 8.17 -0.96
N ALA A 321 -17.51 7.78 -0.80
CA ALA A 321 -18.62 8.73 -0.62
C ALA A 321 -18.50 9.56 0.68
N ASN A 322 -17.73 9.07 1.66
CA ASN A 322 -17.53 9.71 2.96
C ASN A 322 -16.21 10.49 3.03
N ILE A 323 -15.44 10.57 1.95
CA ILE A 323 -14.20 11.34 1.87
C ILE A 323 -14.44 12.53 0.95
N ILE A 324 -14.80 13.65 1.56
CA ILE A 324 -15.20 14.88 0.88
C ILE A 324 -14.08 15.95 0.93
N PRO A 325 -14.15 16.97 0.08
CA PRO A 325 -13.26 18.12 0.15
C PRO A 325 -13.24 18.78 1.54
N ALA A 326 -12.11 19.35 1.93
CA ALA A 326 -11.92 19.90 3.27
C ALA A 326 -12.83 21.10 3.57
N GLU A 327 -13.22 21.83 2.53
CA GLU A 327 -14.18 22.93 2.57
C GLU A 327 -15.61 22.48 2.89
N ASP A 328 -15.96 21.22 2.58
CA ASP A 328 -17.29 20.66 2.75
C ASP A 328 -17.49 19.95 4.10
N LEU A 329 -16.40 19.78 4.87
CA LEU A 329 -16.48 19.23 6.22
C LEU A 329 -17.34 20.11 7.14
N ASP A 330 -18.20 19.48 7.94
CA ASP A 330 -19.00 20.21 8.92
C ASP A 330 -18.10 20.84 9.99
N ARG A 331 -18.23 22.17 10.13
CA ARG A 331 -17.45 23.00 11.06
C ARG A 331 -18.32 23.55 12.18
N SER A 332 -19.57 23.12 12.28
CA SER A 332 -20.56 23.71 13.19
C SER A 332 -20.41 23.28 14.65
N TYR A 333 -19.64 22.22 14.94
CA TYR A 333 -19.49 21.67 16.29
C TYR A 333 -18.02 21.44 16.69
N ILE A 334 -17.83 21.15 17.98
CA ILE A 334 -16.58 20.72 18.62
C ILE A 334 -16.87 19.39 19.32
N VAL A 335 -15.94 18.45 19.24
CA VAL A 335 -15.96 17.21 20.04
C VAL A 335 -14.92 17.33 21.14
N TYR A 336 -15.35 17.38 22.40
CA TYR A 336 -14.44 17.43 23.53
C TYR A 336 -13.91 16.03 23.88
N PRO A 337 -12.67 15.92 24.38
CA PRO A 337 -12.14 14.64 24.82
C PRO A 337 -12.87 14.16 26.07
N HIS A 338 -13.31 12.89 26.07
CA HIS A 338 -13.72 12.22 27.29
C HIS A 338 -12.52 11.44 27.86
N ILE A 339 -12.25 11.61 29.16
CA ILE A 339 -11.09 11.03 29.84
C ILE A 339 -11.55 9.96 30.83
N ASN A 340 -11.24 8.70 30.54
CA ASN A 340 -11.45 7.60 31.48
C ASN A 340 -10.31 7.58 32.52
N LEU A 341 -10.59 8.13 33.71
CA LEU A 341 -9.62 8.21 34.80
C LEU A 341 -9.27 6.84 35.41
N GLU A 342 -10.12 5.82 35.28
CA GLU A 342 -9.81 4.45 35.76
C GLU A 342 -8.71 3.78 34.92
N LYS A 343 -8.66 4.09 33.62
CA LYS A 343 -7.60 3.62 32.71
C LYS A 343 -6.36 4.52 32.73
N CYS A 344 -6.46 5.72 33.30
CA CYS A 344 -5.38 6.70 33.28
C CYS A 344 -4.19 6.23 34.12
N VAL A 345 -3.00 6.23 33.52
CA VAL A 345 -1.75 5.85 34.21
C VAL A 345 -0.96 7.06 34.75
N GLY A 346 -1.58 8.26 34.78
CA GLY A 346 -0.99 9.46 35.35
C GLY A 346 0.34 9.90 34.72
N CYS A 347 0.52 9.65 33.41
CA CYS A 347 1.79 9.93 32.71
C CYS A 347 1.98 11.40 32.29
N GLY A 348 0.91 12.21 32.24
CA GLY A 348 0.98 13.63 31.85
C GLY A 348 1.17 13.91 30.36
N ARG A 349 1.28 12.90 29.49
CA ARG A 349 1.50 13.11 28.04
C ARG A 349 0.40 13.95 27.38
N CYS A 350 -0.86 13.69 27.69
CA CYS A 350 -1.98 14.47 27.19
C CYS A 350 -1.92 15.95 27.59
N TYR A 351 -1.49 16.23 28.83
CA TYR A 351 -1.23 17.58 29.31
C TYR A 351 -0.11 18.26 28.51
N ILE A 352 1.08 17.65 28.49
CA ILE A 352 2.26 18.19 27.80
C ILE A 352 1.97 18.43 26.31
N SER A 353 1.35 17.46 25.63
CA SER A 353 1.02 17.62 24.20
C SER A 353 0.02 18.72 23.95
N CYS A 354 -0.95 18.96 24.84
CA CYS A 354 -1.87 20.08 24.69
C CYS A 354 -1.20 21.42 25.04
N TYR A 355 -0.37 21.43 26.07
CA TYR A 355 0.30 22.62 26.59
C TYR A 355 1.37 23.13 25.62
N ASP A 356 2.27 22.27 25.14
CA ASP A 356 3.38 22.65 24.27
C ASP A 356 3.07 22.51 22.78
N GLY A 357 2.14 21.64 22.41
CA GLY A 357 1.84 21.27 21.01
C GLY A 357 0.40 21.52 20.56
N GLY A 358 -0.43 22.15 21.40
CA GLY A 358 -1.85 22.34 21.15
C GLY A 358 -2.34 23.71 21.62
N HIS A 359 -3.42 23.69 22.40
CA HIS A 359 -4.22 24.88 22.74
C HIS A 359 -4.23 25.20 24.25
N GLN A 360 -3.29 24.63 25.03
CA GLN A 360 -3.16 24.88 26.47
C GLN A 360 -4.48 24.65 27.24
N ALA A 361 -5.28 23.70 26.76
CA ALA A 361 -6.64 23.41 27.23
C ALA A 361 -6.72 22.17 28.14
N MET A 362 -5.61 21.46 28.32
CA MET A 362 -5.51 20.40 29.30
C MET A 362 -4.84 20.98 30.54
N GLU A 363 -5.49 20.89 31.67
CA GLU A 363 -4.98 21.22 33.00
C GLU A 363 -4.44 19.95 33.67
N TRP A 364 -3.51 20.12 34.61
CA TRP A 364 -2.84 19.02 35.30
C TRP A 364 -2.85 19.23 36.79
N ASP A 365 -3.41 18.26 37.52
CA ASP A 365 -3.30 18.19 38.97
C ASP A 365 -2.03 17.42 39.36
N GLU A 366 -1.04 18.10 39.94
CA GLU A 366 0.22 17.47 40.36
C GLU A 366 0.05 16.49 41.53
N GLN A 367 -0.97 16.66 42.37
CA GLN A 367 -1.19 15.80 43.54
C GLN A 367 -1.84 14.48 43.13
N THR A 368 -2.92 14.55 42.36
CA THR A 368 -3.64 13.35 41.90
C THR A 368 -3.03 12.76 40.62
N ARG A 369 -2.16 13.51 39.94
CA ARG A 369 -1.59 13.17 38.63
C ARG A 369 -2.65 12.89 37.57
N THR A 370 -3.71 13.69 37.58
CA THR A 370 -4.82 13.55 36.64
C THR A 370 -4.93 14.74 35.70
N PRO A 371 -5.30 14.51 34.42
CA PRO A 371 -5.58 15.56 33.47
C PRO A 371 -7.05 16.00 33.53
N HIS A 372 -7.32 17.29 33.33
CA HIS A 372 -8.66 17.86 33.22
C HIS A 372 -8.76 18.73 31.95
N CYS A 373 -9.84 18.62 31.17
CA CYS A 373 -10.02 19.41 29.97
C CYS A 373 -10.79 20.71 30.28
N ASP A 374 -10.15 21.86 30.13
CA ASP A 374 -10.81 23.16 30.13
C ASP A 374 -11.55 23.37 28.80
N THR A 375 -12.87 23.19 28.81
CA THR A 375 -13.73 23.28 27.62
C THR A 375 -13.82 24.70 27.05
N GLU A 376 -13.48 25.74 27.81
CA GLU A 376 -13.47 27.12 27.33
C GLU A 376 -12.24 27.39 26.43
N LYS A 377 -11.14 26.65 26.63
CA LYS A 377 -9.95 26.72 25.78
C LYS A 377 -9.89 25.63 24.73
N CYS A 378 -10.50 24.48 25.00
CA CYS A 378 -10.38 23.31 24.14
C CYS A 378 -11.09 23.52 22.80
N VAL A 379 -10.39 23.20 21.71
CA VAL A 379 -10.91 23.29 20.33
C VAL A 379 -11.29 21.92 19.76
N GLY A 380 -11.18 20.84 20.55
CA GLY A 380 -11.52 19.49 20.11
C GLY A 380 -10.57 18.88 19.07
N CYS A 381 -9.27 19.24 19.06
CA CYS A 381 -8.31 18.66 18.12
C CYS A 381 -7.94 17.19 18.43
N LEU A 382 -8.28 16.71 19.63
CA LEU A 382 -8.08 15.33 20.11
C LEU A 382 -6.65 14.78 20.06
N LEU A 383 -5.64 15.65 19.88
CA LEU A 383 -4.23 15.28 19.97
C LEU A 383 -3.91 14.54 21.27
N CYS A 384 -4.53 14.95 22.38
CA CYS A 384 -4.41 14.30 23.69
C CYS A 384 -4.76 12.80 23.67
N GLY A 385 -5.77 12.40 22.88
CA GLY A 385 -6.14 11.01 22.68
C GLY A 385 -5.10 10.23 21.90
N HIS A 386 -4.60 10.81 20.80
CA HIS A 386 -3.61 10.15 19.94
C HIS A 386 -2.25 9.93 20.61
N VAL A 387 -1.86 10.78 21.57
CA VAL A 387 -0.59 10.60 22.32
C VAL A 387 -0.75 9.74 23.58
N CYS A 388 -1.99 9.37 23.94
CA CYS A 388 -2.26 8.61 25.15
C CYS A 388 -1.76 7.17 25.00
N PRO A 389 -0.80 6.71 25.83
CA PRO A 389 -0.18 5.40 25.66
C PRO A 389 -1.11 4.22 26.01
N VAL A 390 -2.24 4.49 26.65
CA VAL A 390 -3.21 3.49 27.14
C VAL A 390 -4.61 3.71 26.56
N ALA A 391 -4.74 4.60 25.56
CA ALA A 391 -5.99 4.93 24.90
C ALA A 391 -7.16 5.20 25.88
N CYS A 392 -6.89 5.93 26.98
CA CYS A 392 -7.90 6.28 27.98
C CYS A 392 -8.68 7.57 27.65
N ILE A 393 -8.39 8.20 26.51
CA ILE A 393 -9.06 9.41 26.05
C ILE A 393 -9.70 9.11 24.70
N ASP A 394 -11.01 9.31 24.61
CA ASP A 394 -11.83 9.05 23.43
C ASP A 394 -12.77 10.23 23.11
N LEU A 395 -13.68 10.04 22.14
CA LEU A 395 -14.64 11.05 21.73
C LEU A 395 -15.70 11.26 22.82
N GLY A 396 -15.82 12.48 23.31
CA GLY A 396 -16.75 12.86 24.37
C GLY A 396 -17.92 13.72 23.86
N GLU A 397 -18.21 14.77 24.62
CA GLU A 397 -19.36 15.66 24.36
C GLU A 397 -19.22 16.43 23.03
N VAL A 398 -20.31 16.46 22.27
CA VAL A 398 -20.46 17.31 21.09
C VAL A 398 -21.13 18.63 21.48
N LYS A 399 -20.45 19.76 21.21
CA LYS A 399 -20.97 21.10 21.46
C LYS A 399 -21.00 21.93 20.19
N PHE A 400 -22.17 22.45 19.83
CA PHE A 400 -22.33 23.36 18.70
C PHE A 400 -21.71 24.73 18.99
N LYS A 401 -21.06 25.31 17.98
CA LYS A 401 -20.45 26.64 18.05
C LYS A 401 -21.53 27.72 18.12
N THR A 402 -21.18 28.86 18.71
CA THR A 402 -22.11 29.98 18.87
C THR A 402 -22.69 30.43 17.54
N GLY A 403 -24.03 30.41 17.42
CA GLY A 403 -24.75 30.83 16.21
C GLY A 403 -25.09 29.68 15.24
N GLU A 404 -24.53 28.49 15.47
CA GLU A 404 -24.80 27.31 14.64
C GLU A 404 -26.08 26.60 15.08
N LYS A 405 -26.78 25.96 14.13
CA LYS A 405 -27.98 25.17 14.40
C LYS A 405 -27.61 23.74 14.77
N ALA A 406 -28.09 23.29 15.92
CA ALA A 406 -27.94 21.91 16.34
C ALA A 406 -28.61 20.94 15.35
N HIS A 407 -27.94 19.84 15.07
CA HIS A 407 -28.42 18.75 14.24
C HIS A 407 -27.79 17.43 14.68
N THR A 408 -28.19 16.31 14.08
CA THR A 408 -27.63 14.99 14.42
C THR A 408 -26.20 14.87 13.90
N VAL A 409 -25.25 14.63 14.80
CA VAL A 409 -23.85 14.40 14.47
C VAL A 409 -23.56 12.90 14.53
N THR A 410 -22.85 12.40 13.52
CA THR A 410 -22.28 11.04 13.49
C THR A 410 -20.77 11.18 13.58
N LEU A 411 -20.13 10.48 14.53
CA LEU A 411 -18.71 10.58 14.83
C LEU A 411 -17.96 9.29 14.54
#